data_AF-A0A1V5H334-F1
#
_entry.id   AF-A0A1V5H334-F1
#
_cell.length_a   1.000
_cell.length_b   1.000
_cell.length_c   1.000
_cell.angle_alpha   90.00
_cell.angle_beta   90.00
_cell.angle_gamma   90.00
#
_symmetry.space_group_name_H-M   'P 1'
#
loop_
_entity.id
_entity.type
_entity.pdbx_description
1 polymer ?
#
loop_
_entity_poly.entity_id
_entity_poly.type
_entity_poly.pdbx_seq_one_letter_code
_entity_poly.pdbx_strand_id
1 'polypeptide(L)'
;MGRSKIRLLRDGVRFFMIILKIATLFSPMKVFLPVSALMFASGLGYGLMRILYLDGRYGPTSAMLMTMAVVVFMVGLVSEQVAQLRFDRSETAPGRQRGEGNPGSTSHS
;
A
#
# COMPACT_ATOMS: atom_id res chain seq x y z
N MET A 1 31.15 15.11 -19.80
CA MET A 1 29.73 15.45 -19.57
C MET A 1 28.89 14.19 -19.27
N GLY A 2 28.61 13.96 -17.97
CA GLY A 2 27.40 13.33 -17.38
C GLY A 2 26.79 12.03 -17.93
N ARG A 3 27.30 10.86 -17.53
CA ARG A 3 26.65 9.54 -17.68
C ARG A 3 25.87 9.09 -16.42
N SER A 4 25.44 10.02 -15.55
CA SER A 4 24.88 9.69 -14.23
C SER A 4 23.34 9.70 -14.11
N LYS A 5 22.58 10.18 -15.10
CA LYS A 5 21.10 10.28 -14.99
C LYS A 5 20.33 8.96 -15.18
N ILE A 6 20.87 8.01 -15.94
CA ILE A 6 20.13 6.77 -16.28
C ILE A 6 20.13 5.75 -15.12
N ARG A 7 21.15 5.78 -14.25
CA ARG A 7 21.23 4.86 -13.10
C ARG A 7 20.21 5.20 -12.02
N LEU A 8 19.88 6.48 -11.82
CA LEU A 8 18.89 6.90 -10.82
C LEU A 8 17.48 6.36 -11.11
N LEU A 9 17.05 6.35 -12.37
CA LEU A 9 15.75 5.77 -12.75
C LEU A 9 15.77 4.24 -12.59
N ARG A 10 16.87 3.58 -12.99
CA ARG A 10 16.99 2.12 -12.86
C ARG A 10 17.05 1.67 -11.39
N ASP A 11 17.78 2.40 -10.56
CA ASP A 11 17.84 2.17 -9.11
C ASP A 11 16.53 2.55 -8.42
N GLY A 12 15.89 3.64 -8.87
CA GLY A 12 14.57 4.04 -8.40
C GLY A 12 13.50 2.99 -8.64
N VAL A 13 13.48 2.37 -9.83
CA VAL A 13 12.55 1.25 -10.13
C VAL A 13 12.86 0.04 -9.27
N ARG A 14 14.13 -0.30 -9.03
CA ARG A 14 14.50 -1.43 -8.15
C ARG A 14 14.09 -1.17 -6.70
N PHE A 15 14.28 0.05 -6.21
CA PHE A 15 13.86 0.48 -4.89
C PHE A 15 12.32 0.51 -4.77
N PHE A 16 11.62 0.99 -5.80
CA PHE A 16 10.18 0.97 -5.91
C PHE A 16 9.62 -0.47 -5.90
N MET A 17 10.24 -1.40 -6.63
CA MET A 17 9.87 -2.82 -6.58
C MET A 17 10.07 -3.44 -5.20
N ILE A 18 11.09 -3.04 -4.45
CA ILE A 18 11.32 -3.50 -3.07
C ILE A 18 10.19 -2.98 -2.16
N ILE A 19 9.84 -1.70 -2.26
CA ILE A 19 8.73 -1.10 -1.50
C ILE A 19 7.41 -1.81 -1.83
N LEU A 20 7.13 -2.05 -3.12
CA LEU A 20 5.96 -2.81 -3.57
C LEU A 20 5.95 -4.22 -2.99
N LYS A 21 7.07 -4.95 -3.07
CA LYS A 21 7.16 -6.31 -2.56
C LYS A 21 6.91 -6.39 -1.05
N ILE A 22 7.41 -5.41 -0.28
CA ILE A 22 7.17 -5.31 1.16
C ILE A 22 5.69 -4.95 1.42
N ALA A 23 5.12 -4.01 0.66
CA ALA A 23 3.73 -3.60 0.78
C ALA A 23 2.73 -4.73 0.51
N THR A 24 2.99 -5.56 -0.51
CA THR A 24 2.16 -6.71 -0.84
C THR A 24 2.32 -7.86 0.17
N LEU A 25 3.51 -8.02 0.75
CA LEU A 25 3.83 -9.16 1.61
C LEU A 25 3.44 -8.95 3.09
N PHE A 26 3.44 -7.72 3.60
CA PHE A 26 3.39 -7.45 5.05
C PHE A 26 2.22 -6.58 5.53
N SER A 27 1.21 -6.35 4.69
CA SER A 27 0.13 -5.38 4.84
C SER A 27 0.48 -3.98 4.30
N PRO A 28 -0.30 -3.44 3.34
CA PRO A 28 -0.05 -2.16 2.70
C PRO A 28 -0.09 -0.97 3.69
N MET A 29 -0.85 -1.09 4.79
CA MET A 29 -1.00 0.01 5.75
C MET A 29 0.33 0.46 6.38
N LYS A 30 1.30 -0.44 6.55
CA LYS A 30 2.63 -0.11 7.12
C LYS A 30 3.45 0.86 6.28
N VAL A 31 3.16 0.99 4.98
CA VAL A 31 3.84 1.94 4.09
C VAL A 31 3.06 3.24 4.00
N PHE A 32 1.73 3.17 3.88
CA PHE A 32 0.89 4.36 3.77
C PHE A 32 0.83 5.18 5.05
N LEU A 33 0.92 4.55 6.23
CA LEU A 33 0.88 5.21 7.54
C LEU A 33 2.06 6.17 7.78
N PRO A 34 3.34 5.77 7.64
CA PRO A 34 4.45 6.72 7.82
C PRO A 34 4.44 7.81 6.74
N VAL A 35 4.02 7.50 5.51
CA VAL A 35 3.92 8.51 4.44
C VAL A 35 2.84 9.55 4.75
N SER A 36 1.63 9.11 5.14
CA SER A 36 0.55 10.04 5.50
C SER A 36 0.90 10.84 6.75
N ALA A 37 1.55 10.23 7.75
CA ALA A 37 2.00 10.92 8.95
C ALA A 37 3.06 12.00 8.63
N LEU A 38 4.03 11.70 7.75
CA LEU A 38 5.02 12.69 7.31
C LEU A 38 4.37 13.82 6.52
N MET A 39 3.43 13.53 5.62
CA MET A 39 2.71 14.55 4.87
C MET A 39 1.81 15.40 5.78
N PHE A 40 1.14 14.78 6.74
CA PHE A 40 0.33 15.46 7.75
C PHE A 40 1.20 16.36 8.62
N ALA A 41 2.28 15.85 9.21
CA ALA A 41 3.20 16.65 10.00
C ALA A 41 3.81 17.81 9.19
N SER A 42 4.16 17.58 7.93
CA SER A 42 4.68 18.61 7.03
C SER A 42 3.64 19.67 6.70
N GLY A 43 2.41 19.27 6.39
CA GLY A 43 1.30 20.19 6.15
C GLY A 43 0.93 20.99 7.40
N LEU A 44 0.98 20.37 8.59
CA LEU A 44 0.65 21.02 9.85
C LEU A 44 1.75 22.00 10.25
N GLY A 45 3.01 21.57 10.18
CA GLY A 45 4.16 22.40 10.47
C GLY A 45 4.28 23.59 9.52
N TYR A 46 4.12 23.37 8.20
CA TYR A 46 4.15 24.44 7.21
C TYR A 46 2.97 25.40 7.37
N GLY A 47 1.76 24.89 7.59
CA GLY A 47 0.56 25.70 7.84
C GLY A 47 0.67 26.55 9.09
N LEU A 48 1.17 25.95 10.18
CA LEU A 48 1.35 26.63 11.46
C LEU A 48 2.49 27.66 11.38
N MET A 49 3.62 27.31 10.76
CA MET A 49 4.72 28.25 10.51
C MET A 49 4.24 29.45 9.69
N ARG A 50 3.43 29.22 8.66
CA ARG A 50 2.88 30.29 7.81
C ARG A 50 1.89 31.19 8.54
N ILE A 51 1.10 30.63 9.44
CA ILE A 51 0.17 31.39 10.30
C ILE A 51 0.92 32.22 11.34
N LEU A 52 1.93 31.64 11.99
CA LEU A 52 2.64 32.28 13.08
C LEU A 52 3.67 33.32 12.60
N TYR A 53 4.33 33.10 11.45
CA TYR A 53 5.47 33.91 11.02
C TYR A 53 5.28 34.71 9.72
N LEU A 54 4.29 34.38 8.88
CA LEU A 54 4.11 35.07 7.59
C LEU A 54 2.92 36.04 7.58
N ASP A 55 1.69 35.52 7.54
CA ASP A 55 0.51 36.36 7.19
C ASP A 55 -0.77 36.00 7.95
N GLY A 56 -0.72 35.08 8.93
CA GLY A 56 -1.91 34.63 9.65
C GLY A 56 -2.95 33.86 8.81
N ARG A 57 -2.77 33.72 7.49
CA ARG A 57 -3.64 32.96 6.60
C ARG A 57 -3.11 31.56 6.37
N TYR A 58 -3.96 30.57 6.65
CA TYR A 58 -3.73 29.19 6.24
C TYR A 58 -3.58 29.15 4.71
N GLY A 59 -2.39 28.81 4.23
CA GLY A 59 -2.08 28.85 2.79
C GLY A 59 -2.80 27.73 2.02
N PRO A 60 -3.27 27.97 0.79
CA PRO A 60 -3.91 26.94 -0.05
C PRO A 60 -3.07 25.66 -0.19
N THR A 61 -1.75 25.81 -0.29
CA THR A 61 -0.79 24.70 -0.36
C THR A 61 -0.79 23.82 0.89
N SER A 62 -0.94 24.43 2.07
CA SER A 62 -0.99 23.71 3.35
C SER A 62 -2.28 22.89 3.47
N ALA A 63 -3.39 23.48 3.02
CA ALA A 63 -4.68 22.78 2.96
C ALA A 63 -4.63 21.62 1.96
N MET A 64 -4.01 21.81 0.79
CA MET A 64 -3.81 20.73 -0.19
C MET A 64 -2.96 19.57 0.37
N LEU A 65 -1.86 19.87 1.07
CA LEU A 65 -1.03 18.85 1.72
C LEU A 65 -1.81 18.08 2.79
N MET A 66 -2.63 18.78 3.58
CA MET A 66 -3.51 18.16 4.57
C MET A 66 -4.53 17.21 3.94
N THR A 67 -5.26 17.68 2.92
CA THR A 67 -6.23 16.85 2.21
C THR A 67 -5.56 15.64 1.58
N MET A 68 -4.37 15.79 1.00
CA MET A 68 -3.62 14.67 0.45
C MET A 68 -3.18 13.67 1.52
N ALA A 69 -2.73 14.13 2.70
CA ALA A 69 -2.39 13.25 3.79
C ALA A 69 -3.60 12.40 4.24
N VAL A 70 -4.79 13.01 4.32
CA VAL A 70 -6.04 12.31 4.66
C VAL A 70 -6.42 11.29 3.58
N VAL A 71 -6.32 11.65 2.30
CA VAL A 71 -6.62 10.72 1.19
C VAL A 71 -5.67 9.52 1.21
N VAL A 72 -4.36 9.75 1.37
CA VAL A 72 -3.36 8.68 1.46
C VAL A 72 -3.64 7.77 2.66
N PHE A 73 -4.04 8.34 3.80
CA PHE A 73 -4.43 7.57 4.98
C PHE A 73 -5.67 6.71 4.74
N MET A 74 -6.73 7.29 4.15
CA MET A 74 -7.95 6.57 3.77
C MET A 74 -7.65 5.41 2.81
N VAL A 75 -6.84 5.64 1.77
CA VAL A 75 -6.42 4.59 0.83
C VAL A 75 -5.62 3.50 1.54
N GLY A 76 -4.77 3.87 2.51
CA GLY A 76 -4.06 2.93 3.37
C GLY A 76 -5.01 2.02 4.18
N LEU A 77 -6.04 2.58 4.79
CA LEU A 77 -7.07 1.83 5.53
C LEU A 77 -7.87 0.90 4.62
N VAL A 78 -8.31 1.38 3.45
CA VAL A 78 -9.04 0.57 2.46
C VAL A 78 -8.17 -0.58 1.95
N SER A 79 -6.88 -0.33 1.71
CA SER A 79 -5.95 -1.36 1.25
C SER A 79 -5.77 -2.48 2.28
N GLU A 80 -5.79 -2.16 3.57
CA GLU A 80 -5.75 -3.14 4.65
C GLU A 80 -7.01 -4.03 4.65
N GLN A 81 -8.18 -3.40 4.53
CA GLN A 81 -9.47 -4.11 4.48
C GLN A 81 -9.54 -5.06 3.26
N VAL A 82 -9.07 -4.60 2.10
CA VAL A 82 -9.01 -5.43 0.89
C VAL A 82 -8.04 -6.60 1.05
N ALA A 83 -6.89 -6.40 1.72
CA ALA A 83 -5.94 -7.47 1.99
C ALA A 83 -6.53 -8.55 2.92
N GLN A 84 -7.21 -8.15 4.00
CA GLN A 84 -7.87 -9.07 4.92
C GLN A 84 -8.97 -9.91 4.23
N LEU A 85 -9.82 -9.26 3.41
CA LEU A 85 -10.87 -9.97 2.65
C LEU A 85 -10.30 -10.99 1.64
N ARG A 86 -9.13 -10.69 1.05
CA ARG A 86 -8.44 -11.61 0.14
C ARG A 86 -7.86 -12.81 0.88
N PHE A 87 -7.27 -12.58 2.05
CA PHE A 87 -6.66 -13.63 2.87
C PHE A 87 -7.70 -14.62 3.40
N ASP A 88 -8.84 -14.12 3.89
CA ASP A 88 -9.97 -14.93 4.37
C ASP A 88 -10.53 -15.88 3.29
N ARG A 89 -10.58 -15.41 2.03
CA ARG A 89 -10.97 -16.25 0.88
C ARG A 89 -9.94 -17.31 0.51
N SER A 90 -8.64 -17.08 0.72
CA SER A 90 -7.61 -18.07 0.41
C SER A 90 -7.55 -19.23 1.41
N GLU A 91 -7.93 -19.01 2.67
CA GLU A 91 -7.95 -20.04 3.70
C GLU A 91 -9.18 -20.96 3.60
N THR A 92 -10.23 -20.50 2.93
CA THR A 92 -11.49 -21.25 2.75
C THR A 92 -11.49 -22.15 1.50
N ALA A 93 -10.33 -22.55 0.99
CA ALA A 93 -10.23 -23.63 -0.01
C ALA A 93 -9.80 -24.94 0.69
N PRO A 94 -10.70 -25.64 1.43
CA PRO A 94 -10.40 -27.01 1.81
C PRO A 94 -10.31 -27.81 0.51
N GLY A 95 -9.17 -28.47 0.32
CA GLY A 95 -8.91 -29.34 -0.82
C GLY A 95 -10.03 -30.36 -0.97
N ARG A 96 -11.00 -30.07 -1.83
CA ARG A 96 -11.98 -31.04 -2.31
C ARG A 96 -11.46 -31.61 -3.62
N GLN A 97 -10.38 -32.36 -3.54
CA GLN A 97 -10.02 -33.35 -4.56
C GLN A 97 -8.97 -34.33 -4.05
N ARG A 98 -9.45 -35.51 -3.65
CA ARG A 98 -8.96 -36.85 -4.01
C ARG A 98 -10.14 -37.75 -3.63
N GLY A 99 -10.95 -38.30 -4.53
CA GLY A 99 -10.60 -38.87 -5.83
C GLY A 99 -10.80 -40.37 -5.68
N GLU A 100 -12.01 -40.85 -5.93
CA GLU A 100 -12.23 -42.24 -6.33
C GLU A 100 -13.48 -42.30 -7.22
N GLY A 101 -13.22 -42.10 -8.51
CA GLY A 101 -14.13 -42.50 -9.56
C GLY A 101 -13.43 -43.52 -10.44
N ASN A 102 -13.85 -44.79 -10.29
CA ASN A 102 -13.93 -45.83 -11.33
C ASN A 102 -12.57 -46.44 -11.79
N PRO A 103 -12.47 -47.67 -12.39
CA PRO A 103 -13.52 -48.55 -12.96
C PRO A 103 -13.35 -50.08 -12.75
N GLY A 104 -14.45 -50.86 -12.83
CA GLY A 104 -14.41 -52.28 -13.20
C GLY A 104 -13.85 -53.30 -12.20
N SER A 105 -14.68 -53.78 -11.28
CA SER A 105 -14.49 -55.10 -10.65
C SER A 105 -15.25 -56.14 -11.46
N THR A 106 -14.61 -56.67 -12.49
CA THR A 106 -14.95 -57.99 -13.04
C THR A 106 -14.70 -59.07 -11.99
N SER A 107 -15.61 -60.05 -11.98
CA SER A 107 -15.48 -61.42 -11.49
C SER A 107 -15.89 -61.73 -10.05
N HIS A 108 -16.60 -62.87 -9.97
CA HIS A 108 -17.15 -63.63 -8.84
C HIS A 108 -18.57 -63.22 -8.40
N SER A 109 -19.59 -64.07 -8.47
CA SER A 109 -19.78 -65.43 -8.96
C SER A 109 -21.29 -65.67 -9.11
#